data_AF-A0AA36JAC9-F1
#
_entry.id   AF-A0AA36JAC9-F1
#
_cell.length_a   1.000
_cell.length_b   1.000
_cell.length_c   1.000
_cell.angle_alpha   90.00
_cell.angle_beta   90.00
_cell.angle_gamma   90.00
#
_symmetry.space_group_name_H-M   'P 1'
#
loop_
_entity.id
_entity.type
_entity.pdbx_description
1 polymer ?
#
loop_
_entity_poly.entity_id
_entity_poly.type
_entity_poly.pdbx_seq_one_letter_code
_entity_poly.pdbx_strand_id
1 'polypeptide(L)'
;MGSFAARLAWTSLGWQAGQVLAQEPVPRGAAADLLRALATAERAEVELLECRKALKVCDKAPANPGDAARVKSTMLVPGSPEAPEWPEGYGGLLRFPFGIADMKTLKEVARELWQPHEIQEEVTALGFRQLHGARCSSEMVGVHPVGSVGSRRSEEIWDAAQQWCHTNAECTGIMLYVGSNTLNCNYWCGRPQFCNGDLEAEGAVEPSSEWNLWVKTEEPDA
;
A
#
# COMPACT_ATOMS: atom_id res chain seq x y z
N MET A 1 -49.67 6.13 18.25
CA MET A 1 -50.07 7.23 19.15
C MET A 1 -48.97 7.39 20.19
N GLY A 2 -48.24 8.50 20.17
CA GLY A 2 -47.11 8.73 21.06
C GLY A 2 -46.39 10.04 20.73
N SER A 3 -47.05 11.16 21.04
CA SER A 3 -46.48 12.51 20.95
C SER A 3 -45.29 12.66 21.90
N PHE A 4 -44.14 13.03 21.36
CA PHE A 4 -43.05 13.64 22.14
C PHE A 4 -42.87 15.08 21.69
N ALA A 5 -43.40 15.98 22.51
CA ALA A 5 -43.13 17.41 22.44
C ALA A 5 -41.97 17.71 23.41
N ALA A 6 -40.88 18.30 22.91
CA ALA A 6 -39.80 18.81 23.77
C ALA A 6 -39.24 20.13 23.22
N ARG A 7 -39.80 21.21 23.77
CA ARG A 7 -39.22 22.49 24.19
C ARG A 7 -37.99 23.01 23.42
N LEU A 8 -38.27 24.02 22.60
CA LEU A 8 -37.31 25.04 22.15
C LEU A 8 -36.90 25.92 23.34
N ALA A 9 -35.62 25.89 23.72
CA ALA A 9 -35.03 26.86 24.63
C ALA A 9 -34.37 27.98 23.81
N TRP A 10 -34.99 29.15 23.79
CA TRP A 10 -34.39 30.39 23.30
C TRP A 10 -33.54 31.00 24.42
N THR A 11 -32.23 30.86 24.34
CA THR A 11 -31.30 31.63 25.17
C THR A 11 -30.86 32.89 24.41
N SER A 12 -31.27 34.03 24.96
CA SER A 12 -30.86 35.37 24.57
C SER A 12 -29.33 35.53 24.67
N LEU A 13 -28.67 35.65 23.53
CA LEU A 13 -27.27 36.08 23.44
C LEU A 13 -27.22 37.59 23.71
N GLY A 14 -26.77 37.95 24.91
CA GLY A 14 -26.44 39.32 25.28
C GLY A 14 -25.23 39.80 24.47
N TRP A 15 -25.41 40.90 23.73
CA TRP A 15 -24.33 41.69 23.17
C TRP A 15 -23.55 42.37 24.31
N GLN A 16 -22.38 41.84 24.64
CA GLN A 16 -21.39 42.58 25.42
C GLN A 16 -20.51 43.39 24.46
N ALA A 17 -20.81 44.67 24.35
CA ALA A 17 -19.96 45.66 23.71
C ALA A 17 -18.80 46.03 24.64
N GLY A 18 -17.58 46.04 24.10
CA GLY A 18 -16.46 46.81 24.67
C GLY A 18 -15.43 46.03 25.46
N GLN A 19 -14.78 45.03 24.86
CA GLN A 19 -13.41 44.69 25.26
C GLN A 19 -12.43 45.43 24.34
N VAL A 20 -11.76 46.43 24.91
CA VAL A 20 -10.57 47.05 24.33
C VAL A 20 -9.48 45.98 24.34
N LEU A 21 -9.28 45.31 23.21
CA LEU A 21 -8.19 44.35 23.03
C LEU A 21 -6.87 45.10 23.20
N ALA A 22 -6.17 44.80 24.29
CA ALA A 22 -4.79 45.22 24.48
C ALA A 22 -3.99 44.75 23.26
N GLN A 23 -3.41 45.69 22.51
CA GLN A 23 -2.56 45.38 21.36
C GLN A 23 -1.30 44.68 21.88
N GLU A 24 -1.24 43.36 21.71
CA GLU A 24 -0.02 42.61 21.99
C GLU A 24 1.09 43.09 21.05
N PRO A 25 2.31 43.35 21.57
CA PRO A 25 3.41 43.81 20.74
C PRO A 25 3.76 42.75 19.71
N VAL A 26 3.67 43.12 18.42
CA VAL A 26 4.01 42.24 17.30
C VAL A 26 5.48 41.78 17.47
N PRO A 27 5.75 40.47 17.52
CA PRO A 27 7.09 39.96 17.73
C PRO A 27 8.01 40.43 16.59
N ARG A 28 9.19 40.93 16.96
CA ARG A 28 10.25 41.30 16.01
C ARG A 28 10.64 40.06 15.21
N GLY A 29 10.15 39.94 13.99
CA GLY A 29 10.32 38.76 13.13
C GLY A 29 9.10 38.42 12.27
N ALA A 30 7.89 38.78 12.74
CA ALA A 30 6.64 38.45 12.06
C ALA A 30 6.58 38.96 10.61
N ALA A 31 7.14 40.15 10.33
CA ALA A 31 7.20 40.69 8.98
C ALA A 31 8.11 39.87 8.03
N ALA A 32 9.24 39.37 8.53
CA ALA A 32 10.15 38.55 7.74
C ALA A 32 9.56 37.15 7.48
N ASP A 33 8.84 36.58 8.44
CA ASP A 33 8.14 35.30 8.29
C ASP A 33 6.98 35.40 7.31
N LEU A 34 6.23 36.51 7.34
CA LEU A 34 5.17 36.78 6.39
C LEU A 34 5.72 36.89 4.95
N LEU A 35 6.83 37.62 4.76
CA LEU A 35 7.47 37.74 3.44
C LEU A 35 7.98 36.39 2.92
N ARG A 36 8.52 35.53 3.80
CA ARG A 36 8.91 34.16 3.42
C ARG A 36 7.72 33.31 3.03
N ALA A 37 6.63 33.37 3.79
CA ALA A 37 5.40 32.63 3.48
C ALA A 37 4.80 33.06 2.14
N LEU A 38 4.76 34.36 1.85
CA LEU A 38 4.29 34.89 0.56
C LEU A 38 5.16 34.42 -0.61
N ALA A 39 6.49 34.44 -0.46
CA ALA A 39 7.40 33.94 -1.49
C ALA A 39 7.24 32.42 -1.74
N THR A 40 6.98 31.63 -0.70
CA THR A 40 6.69 30.20 -0.84
C THR A 40 5.34 29.97 -1.53
N ALA A 41 4.32 30.75 -1.20
CA ALA A 41 3.01 30.66 -1.85
C ALA A 41 3.08 31.00 -3.35
N GLU A 42 3.82 32.04 -3.72
CA GLU A 42 4.02 32.44 -5.12
C GLU A 42 4.70 31.33 -5.94
N ARG A 43 5.73 30.66 -5.38
CA ARG A 43 6.37 29.51 -6.06
C ARG A 43 5.42 28.34 -6.24
N ALA A 44 4.63 28.02 -5.22
CA ALA A 44 3.65 26.94 -5.30
C ALA A 44 2.56 27.22 -6.36
N GLU A 45 2.12 28.47 -6.52
CA GLU A 45 1.18 28.84 -7.57
C GLU A 45 1.75 28.64 -8.98
N VAL A 46 3.04 28.97 -9.18
CA VAL A 46 3.72 28.74 -10.46
C VAL A 46 3.81 27.25 -10.78
N GLU A 47 4.24 26.42 -9.83
CA GLU A 47 4.33 24.96 -10.01
C GLU A 47 2.95 24.34 -10.31
N LEU A 48 1.90 24.81 -9.62
CA LEU A 48 0.53 24.34 -9.84
C LEU A 48 0.02 24.74 -11.23
N LEU A 49 0.38 25.94 -11.71
CA LEU A 49 0.06 26.38 -13.07
C LEU A 49 0.76 25.51 -14.12
N GLU A 50 2.03 25.15 -13.92
CA GLU A 50 2.78 24.27 -14.81
C GLU A 50 2.18 22.86 -14.84
N CYS A 51 1.83 22.31 -13.68
CA CYS A 51 1.14 21.02 -13.57
C CYS A 51 -0.20 21.03 -14.33
N ARG A 52 -1.00 22.10 -14.18
CA ARG A 52 -2.26 22.26 -14.92
C ARG A 52 -2.06 22.36 -16.43
N LYS A 53 -0.97 22.99 -16.89
CA LYS A 53 -0.63 23.04 -18.31
C LYS A 53 -0.27 21.64 -18.83
N ALA A 54 0.54 20.88 -18.08
CA ALA A 54 0.90 19.51 -18.43
C ALA A 54 -0.32 18.58 -18.51
N LEU A 55 -1.23 18.66 -17.53
CA LEU A 55 -2.49 17.89 -17.55
C LEU A 55 -3.34 18.20 -18.79
N LYS A 56 -3.47 19.47 -19.17
CA LYS A 56 -4.20 19.85 -20.40
C LYS A 56 -3.55 19.32 -21.68
N VAL A 57 -2.24 19.08 -21.69
CA VAL A 57 -1.56 18.44 -22.83
C VAL A 57 -1.90 16.96 -22.86
N CYS A 58 -1.90 16.28 -21.71
CA CYS A 58 -2.31 14.88 -21.59
C CYS A 58 -3.78 14.67 -22.01
N ASP A 59 -4.69 15.53 -21.55
CA ASP A 59 -6.13 15.43 -21.90
C ASP A 59 -6.40 15.65 -23.39
N LYS A 60 -5.54 16.43 -24.07
CA LYS A 60 -5.67 16.75 -25.50
C LYS A 60 -4.89 15.81 -26.41
N ALA A 61 -4.05 14.94 -25.85
CA ALA A 61 -3.42 13.90 -26.65
C ALA A 61 -4.53 13.04 -27.26
N PRO A 62 -4.57 12.88 -28.60
CA PRO A 62 -5.61 12.10 -29.23
C PRO A 62 -5.54 10.69 -28.65
N ALA A 63 -6.64 10.24 -28.05
CA ALA A 63 -6.79 8.83 -27.71
C ALA A 63 -6.64 8.08 -29.04
N ASN A 64 -5.48 7.44 -29.24
CA ASN A 64 -5.34 6.54 -30.38
C ASN A 64 -6.49 5.55 -30.26
N PRO A 65 -7.27 5.31 -31.33
CA PRO A 65 -8.43 4.43 -31.27
C PRO A 65 -8.09 2.95 -30.98
N GLY A 66 -6.81 2.62 -30.72
CA GLY A 66 -6.36 1.35 -30.14
C GLY A 66 -6.10 1.36 -28.62
N ASP A 67 -6.08 2.52 -27.96
CA ASP A 67 -5.62 2.69 -26.57
C ASP A 67 -6.76 2.89 -25.55
N ALA A 68 -8.02 2.66 -25.96
CA ALA A 68 -9.16 2.62 -25.02
C ALA A 68 -9.14 1.39 -24.08
N ALA A 69 -8.12 0.55 -24.18
CA ALA A 69 -7.77 -0.38 -23.12
C ALA A 69 -7.08 0.43 -22.01
N ARG A 70 -7.88 0.86 -21.01
CA ARG A 70 -7.51 1.07 -19.61
C ARG A 70 -5.99 1.00 -19.42
N VAL A 71 -5.31 2.15 -19.40
CA VAL A 71 -3.85 2.25 -19.21
C VAL A 71 -3.48 1.46 -17.96
N LYS A 72 -3.19 0.17 -18.16
CA LYS A 72 -2.47 -0.64 -17.21
C LYS A 72 -1.07 -0.04 -17.22
N SER A 73 -0.52 0.22 -16.04
CA SER A 73 0.87 0.59 -15.83
C SER A 73 1.81 -0.55 -16.26
N THR A 74 1.77 -0.94 -17.54
CA THR A 74 2.49 -2.09 -18.10
C THR A 74 3.22 -1.76 -19.40
N MET A 75 3.18 -0.52 -19.89
CA MET A 75 4.09 -0.11 -20.96
C MET A 75 5.40 0.45 -20.41
N LEU A 76 6.16 -0.43 -19.74
CA LEU A 76 7.61 -0.32 -19.78
C LEU A 76 8.02 -0.63 -21.23
N VAL A 77 8.27 0.43 -22.00
CA VAL A 77 8.80 0.30 -23.35
C VAL A 77 10.16 -0.41 -23.26
N PRO A 78 10.53 -1.35 -24.15
CA PRO A 78 11.89 -1.86 -24.20
C PRO A 78 12.89 -0.69 -24.30
N GLY A 79 13.71 -0.49 -23.26
CA GLY A 79 14.59 0.68 -23.11
C GLY A 79 14.06 1.81 -22.22
N SER A 80 12.90 1.65 -21.57
CA SER A 80 12.52 2.52 -20.46
C SER A 80 13.55 2.40 -19.35
N PRO A 81 13.92 3.50 -18.66
CA PRO A 81 14.80 3.42 -17.51
C PRO A 81 14.24 2.39 -16.53
N GLU A 82 15.11 1.46 -16.13
CA GLU A 82 14.85 0.46 -15.11
C GLU A 82 14.15 1.15 -13.94
N ALA A 83 13.08 0.54 -13.42
CA ALA A 83 12.33 1.14 -12.32
C ALA A 83 13.33 1.48 -11.21
N PRO A 84 13.36 2.73 -10.72
CA PRO A 84 14.39 3.16 -9.78
C PRO A 84 14.43 2.19 -8.58
N GLU A 85 15.63 1.84 -8.15
CA GLU A 85 15.81 1.05 -6.93
C GLU A 85 15.11 1.77 -5.78
N TRP A 86 14.22 1.05 -5.11
CA TRP A 86 13.52 1.62 -3.97
C TRP A 86 14.50 1.79 -2.82
N PRO A 87 14.41 2.90 -2.07
CA PRO A 87 15.23 3.07 -0.88
C PRO A 87 14.93 1.94 0.12
N GLU A 88 15.98 1.42 0.73
CA GLU A 88 15.88 0.41 1.77
C GLU A 88 14.92 0.90 2.88
N GLY A 89 13.99 0.05 3.32
CA GLY A 89 13.02 0.41 4.34
C GLY A 89 11.82 1.26 3.87
N TYR A 90 11.60 1.40 2.56
CA TYR A 90 10.42 2.11 2.02
C TYR A 90 9.08 1.61 2.60
N GLY A 91 8.93 0.30 2.85
CA GLY A 91 7.73 -0.21 3.51
C GLY A 91 7.53 0.37 4.93
N GLY A 92 8.60 0.70 5.64
CA GLY A 92 8.56 1.45 6.89
C GLY A 92 8.10 2.90 6.72
N LEU A 93 8.35 3.52 5.56
CA LEU A 93 7.84 4.86 5.24
C LEU A 93 6.31 4.87 5.09
N LEU A 94 5.70 3.77 4.66
CA LEU A 94 4.23 3.64 4.64
C LEU A 94 3.59 3.74 6.05
N ARG A 95 4.39 3.58 7.12
CA ARG A 95 3.96 3.70 8.52
C ARG A 95 3.89 5.15 9.00
N PHE A 96 4.69 6.05 8.45
CA PHE A 96 4.72 7.45 8.87
C PHE A 96 3.72 8.29 8.06
N PRO A 97 3.00 9.22 8.71
CA PRO A 97 2.04 10.07 8.01
C PRO A 97 2.79 11.06 7.13
N PHE A 98 2.89 10.77 5.83
CA PHE A 98 3.02 11.82 4.83
C PHE A 98 1.76 12.69 4.86
N GLY A 99 1.88 13.97 4.50
CA GLY A 99 0.78 14.95 4.55
C GLY A 99 -0.54 14.43 3.98
N ILE A 100 -1.65 14.74 4.67
CA ILE A 100 -2.96 14.04 4.62
C ILE A 100 -3.61 14.00 3.22
N ALA A 101 -3.24 14.88 2.29
CA ALA A 101 -3.91 14.99 0.99
C ALA A 101 -3.51 13.91 -0.04
N ASP A 102 -2.25 13.47 -0.05
CA ASP A 102 -1.72 12.55 -1.10
C ASP A 102 -1.58 11.10 -0.63
N MET A 103 -1.99 10.80 0.60
CA MET A 103 -1.74 9.51 1.26
C MET A 103 -2.44 8.32 0.60
N LYS A 104 -3.68 8.52 0.13
CA LYS A 104 -4.43 7.44 -0.51
C LYS A 104 -3.78 7.07 -1.85
N THR A 105 -3.50 8.07 -2.67
CA THR A 105 -2.86 7.92 -3.98
C THR A 105 -1.47 7.32 -3.87
N LEU A 106 -0.62 7.81 -2.96
CA LEU A 106 0.73 7.25 -2.76
C LEU A 106 0.70 5.80 -2.27
N LYS A 107 -0.25 5.43 -1.41
CA LYS A 107 -0.44 4.04 -0.98
C LYS A 107 -0.96 3.15 -2.09
N GLU A 108 -1.84 3.66 -2.95
CA GLU A 108 -2.36 2.94 -4.11
C GLU A 108 -1.26 2.74 -5.17
N VAL A 109 -0.48 3.78 -5.49
CA VAL A 109 0.65 3.70 -6.41
C VAL A 109 1.75 2.79 -5.87
N ALA A 110 2.14 2.95 -4.59
CA ALA A 110 3.10 2.06 -3.96
C ALA A 110 2.63 0.61 -4.00
N ARG A 111 1.32 0.34 -3.83
CA ARG A 111 0.74 -0.99 -3.92
C ARG A 111 0.76 -1.56 -5.32
N GLU A 112 0.40 -0.76 -6.33
CA GLU A 112 0.47 -1.18 -7.74
C GLU A 112 1.90 -1.53 -8.13
N LEU A 113 2.89 -0.80 -7.61
CA LEU A 113 4.32 -1.07 -7.80
C LEU A 113 4.83 -2.26 -6.94
N TRP A 114 4.07 -2.67 -5.93
CA TRP A 114 4.43 -3.73 -4.97
C TRP A 114 3.83 -5.08 -5.31
N GLN A 115 2.62 -5.12 -5.87
CA GLN A 115 2.05 -6.36 -6.36
C GLN A 115 2.88 -6.82 -7.55
N PRO A 116 3.65 -7.91 -7.45
CA PRO A 116 4.31 -8.42 -8.64
C PRO A 116 3.25 -8.79 -9.66
N HIS A 117 3.54 -8.47 -10.90
CA HIS A 117 2.81 -9.04 -12.03
C HIS A 117 2.84 -10.56 -11.90
N GLU A 118 1.68 -11.19 -12.15
CA GLU A 118 1.36 -12.62 -12.04
C GLU A 118 2.59 -13.55 -11.87
N ILE A 119 2.72 -14.18 -10.69
CA ILE A 119 3.50 -15.42 -10.61
C ILE A 119 2.77 -16.43 -11.49
N GLN A 120 3.47 -17.01 -12.47
CA GLN A 120 2.90 -17.98 -13.39
C GLN A 120 2.23 -19.13 -12.61
N GLU A 121 0.99 -19.45 -12.98
CA GLU A 121 -0.02 -20.00 -12.06
C GLU A 121 0.03 -21.51 -11.80
N GLU A 122 0.90 -22.30 -12.42
CA GLU A 122 0.71 -23.77 -12.39
C GLU A 122 1.56 -24.48 -11.34
N VAL A 123 2.89 -24.53 -11.49
CA VAL A 123 3.79 -25.16 -10.52
C VAL A 123 5.13 -24.46 -10.61
N THR A 124 5.69 -24.07 -9.46
CA THR A 124 7.03 -23.47 -9.46
C THR A 124 8.11 -24.51 -9.75
N ALA A 125 9.32 -24.06 -10.07
CA ALA A 125 10.47 -24.95 -10.32
C ALA A 125 10.79 -25.89 -9.14
N LEU A 126 10.35 -25.56 -7.92
CA LEU A 126 10.56 -26.34 -6.70
C LEU A 126 9.33 -27.15 -6.26
N GLY A 127 8.33 -27.33 -7.15
CA GLY A 127 7.18 -28.18 -6.88
C GLY A 127 6.16 -27.54 -5.94
N PHE A 128 5.91 -26.23 -6.05
CA PHE A 128 4.84 -25.58 -5.29
C PHE A 128 3.61 -25.34 -6.17
N ARG A 129 2.45 -25.82 -5.73
CA ARG A 129 1.16 -25.60 -6.39
C ARG A 129 0.40 -24.46 -5.72
N GLN A 130 -0.08 -23.51 -6.52
CA GLN A 130 -0.80 -22.35 -6.01
C GLN A 130 -2.29 -22.64 -5.73
N LEU A 131 -2.77 -22.13 -4.61
CA LEU A 131 -4.16 -22.03 -4.19
C LEU A 131 -4.49 -20.54 -4.02
N HIS A 132 -5.21 -19.98 -4.98
CA HIS A 132 -5.62 -18.58 -4.95
C HIS A 132 -6.71 -18.36 -3.92
N GLY A 133 -6.64 -17.22 -3.21
CA GLY A 133 -7.67 -16.85 -2.26
C GLY A 133 -7.76 -17.83 -1.08
N ALA A 134 -6.63 -18.36 -0.63
CA ALA A 134 -6.53 -19.37 0.41
C ALA A 134 -5.36 -19.07 1.36
N ARG A 135 -5.51 -19.53 2.60
CA ARG A 135 -4.48 -19.50 3.65
C ARG A 135 -4.50 -20.83 4.42
N CYS A 136 -3.39 -21.22 5.01
CA CYS A 136 -3.38 -22.35 5.94
C CYS A 136 -3.86 -21.90 7.34
N SER A 137 -4.47 -22.83 8.08
CA SER A 137 -4.88 -22.61 9.47
C SER A 137 -3.73 -22.79 10.45
N SER A 138 -2.75 -23.63 10.11
CA SER A 138 -1.55 -23.88 10.92
C SER A 138 -0.35 -23.14 10.34
N GLU A 139 -0.03 -22.00 10.97
CA GLU A 139 1.09 -21.14 10.61
C GLU A 139 2.30 -21.39 11.51
N MET A 140 3.51 -21.27 10.95
CA MET A 140 4.75 -21.24 11.74
C MET A 140 4.92 -19.87 12.41
N VAL A 141 4.25 -19.69 13.55
CA VAL A 141 4.26 -18.42 14.30
C VAL A 141 5.68 -18.04 14.75
N GLY A 142 6.11 -16.83 14.41
CA GLY A 142 7.41 -16.27 14.79
C GLY A 142 8.58 -16.70 13.89
N VAL A 143 8.35 -17.58 12.91
CA VAL A 143 9.38 -18.04 11.98
C VAL A 143 9.31 -17.23 10.69
N HIS A 144 10.26 -16.31 10.54
CA HIS A 144 10.34 -15.40 9.40
C HIS A 144 11.77 -15.31 8.84
N PRO A 145 12.27 -16.41 8.27
CA PRO A 145 13.64 -16.54 7.77
C PRO A 145 13.92 -15.71 6.52
N VAL A 146 12.87 -15.33 5.78
CA VAL A 146 12.96 -14.69 4.47
C VAL A 146 12.12 -13.41 4.46
N GLY A 147 12.73 -12.32 3.98
CA GLY A 147 12.11 -10.99 3.96
C GLY A 147 12.01 -10.35 5.34
N SER A 148 11.98 -9.02 5.37
CA SER A 148 11.74 -8.23 6.58
C SER A 148 10.42 -7.47 6.49
N VAL A 149 10.00 -6.88 7.61
CA VAL A 149 8.81 -6.03 7.65
C VAL A 149 9.05 -4.84 6.72
N GLY A 150 8.12 -4.63 5.78
CA GLY A 150 8.26 -3.59 4.77
C GLY A 150 9.30 -3.87 3.66
N SER A 151 9.78 -5.11 3.51
CA SER A 151 10.53 -5.51 2.31
C SER A 151 9.60 -5.60 1.10
N ARG A 152 10.03 -5.02 -0.03
CA ARG A 152 9.35 -5.21 -1.32
C ARG A 152 9.41 -6.68 -1.71
N ARG A 153 8.31 -7.22 -2.22
CA ARG A 153 8.32 -8.55 -2.84
C ARG A 153 9.20 -8.52 -4.08
N SER A 154 10.16 -9.42 -4.15
CA SER A 154 11.06 -9.57 -5.29
C SER A 154 11.18 -11.06 -5.67
N GLU A 155 11.73 -11.32 -6.84
CA GLU A 155 12.02 -12.69 -7.30
C GLU A 155 13.00 -13.37 -6.34
N GLU A 156 14.01 -12.66 -5.85
CA GLU A 156 15.01 -13.18 -4.92
C GLU A 156 14.39 -13.57 -3.56
N ILE A 157 13.47 -12.75 -3.04
CA ILE A 157 12.72 -13.10 -1.82
C ILE A 157 11.86 -14.33 -2.06
N TRP A 158 11.24 -14.43 -3.25
CA TRP A 158 10.40 -15.57 -3.59
C TRP A 158 11.22 -16.86 -3.70
N ASP A 159 12.34 -16.83 -4.41
CA ASP A 159 13.26 -17.97 -4.55
C ASP A 159 13.84 -18.38 -3.20
N ALA A 160 14.25 -17.42 -2.37
CA ALA A 160 14.72 -17.70 -1.01
C ALA A 160 13.63 -18.36 -0.15
N ALA A 161 12.36 -17.94 -0.30
CA ALA A 161 11.24 -18.52 0.44
C ALA A 161 10.98 -19.97 0.02
N GLN A 162 10.96 -20.23 -1.29
CA GLN A 162 10.80 -21.57 -1.83
C GLN A 162 11.95 -22.49 -1.40
N GLN A 163 13.19 -22.03 -1.51
CA GLN A 163 14.37 -22.79 -1.09
C GLN A 163 14.32 -23.12 0.39
N TRP A 164 13.96 -22.16 1.24
CA TRP A 164 13.84 -22.38 2.68
C TRP A 164 12.75 -23.43 3.00
N CYS A 165 11.56 -23.29 2.40
CA CYS A 165 10.46 -24.23 2.63
C CYS A 165 10.74 -25.62 2.05
N HIS A 166 11.46 -25.68 0.91
CA HIS A 166 11.89 -26.94 0.34
C HIS A 166 12.87 -27.68 1.27
N THR A 167 13.84 -26.95 1.84
CA THR A 167 14.88 -27.51 2.74
C THR A 167 14.33 -27.85 4.13
N ASN A 168 13.30 -27.15 4.60
CA ASN A 168 12.71 -27.40 5.92
C ASN A 168 11.58 -28.44 5.85
N ALA A 169 11.80 -29.60 6.48
CA ALA A 169 10.83 -30.70 6.50
C ALA A 169 9.50 -30.35 7.19
N GLU A 170 9.49 -29.38 8.11
CA GLU A 170 8.26 -28.93 8.79
C GLU A 170 7.44 -27.96 7.94
N CYS A 171 8.03 -27.41 6.87
CA CYS A 171 7.34 -26.47 6.01
C CYS A 171 6.51 -27.20 4.96
N THR A 172 5.20 -27.01 5.03
CA THR A 172 4.23 -27.63 4.11
C THR A 172 3.68 -26.67 3.07
N GLY A 173 3.86 -25.36 3.28
CA GLY A 173 3.46 -24.35 2.30
C GLY A 173 3.94 -22.95 2.62
N ILE A 174 3.75 -22.05 1.65
CA ILE A 174 4.14 -20.64 1.72
C ILE A 174 2.90 -19.79 1.42
N MET A 175 2.60 -18.84 2.29
CA MET A 175 1.54 -17.86 2.11
C MET A 175 2.11 -16.49 1.80
N LEU A 176 1.52 -15.82 0.81
CA LEU A 176 1.83 -14.45 0.47
C LEU A 176 0.57 -13.59 0.59
N TYR A 177 0.70 -12.46 1.25
CA TYR A 177 -0.37 -11.49 1.38
C TYR A 177 -0.57 -10.73 0.08
N VAL A 178 -1.79 -10.75 -0.43
CA VAL A 178 -2.25 -10.07 -1.65
C VAL A 178 -3.38 -9.07 -1.39
N GLY A 179 -3.80 -8.95 -0.13
CA GLY A 179 -4.89 -8.06 0.30
C GLY A 179 -4.58 -6.57 0.18
N SER A 180 -5.60 -5.76 0.45
CA SER A 180 -5.55 -4.29 0.29
C SER A 180 -5.43 -3.52 1.61
N ASN A 181 -5.51 -4.20 2.75
CA ASN A 181 -5.33 -3.57 4.06
C ASN A 181 -3.88 -3.06 4.22
N THR A 182 -3.72 -1.76 4.48
CA THR A 182 -2.41 -1.10 4.62
C THR A 182 -1.61 -1.62 5.80
N LEU A 183 -2.26 -1.89 6.93
CA LEU A 183 -1.57 -2.36 8.12
C LEU A 183 -1.02 -3.76 7.90
N ASN A 184 -1.83 -4.66 7.34
CA ASN A 184 -1.38 -6.01 6.97
C ASN A 184 -0.26 -5.96 5.93
N CYS A 185 -0.39 -5.07 4.93
CA CYS A 185 0.62 -4.91 3.89
C CYS A 185 1.99 -4.51 4.44
N ASN A 186 2.03 -3.61 5.42
CA ASN A 186 3.27 -3.23 6.10
C ASN A 186 4.00 -4.44 6.70
N TYR A 187 3.26 -5.43 7.21
CA TYR A 187 3.84 -6.64 7.79
C TYR A 187 4.13 -7.74 6.77
N TRP A 188 3.34 -7.85 5.70
CA TRP A 188 3.26 -9.08 4.90
C TRP A 188 3.40 -8.93 3.39
N CYS A 189 3.28 -7.73 2.81
CA CYS A 189 3.22 -7.58 1.34
C CYS A 189 4.48 -8.07 0.59
N GLY A 190 5.63 -8.20 1.25
CA GLY A 190 6.82 -8.86 0.68
C GLY A 190 7.52 -9.78 1.68
N ARG A 191 6.81 -10.18 2.73
CA ARG A 191 7.33 -11.08 3.75
C ARG A 191 6.52 -12.39 3.72
N PRO A 192 7.10 -13.48 3.23
CA PRO A 192 6.45 -14.79 3.23
C PRO A 192 6.08 -15.25 4.64
N GLN A 193 4.93 -15.88 4.76
CA GLN A 193 4.51 -16.60 5.95
C GLN A 193 4.49 -18.09 5.63
N PHE A 194 4.97 -18.94 6.55
CA PHE A 194 5.13 -20.37 6.29
C PHE A 194 4.08 -21.17 7.03
N CYS A 195 3.60 -22.23 6.37
CA CYS A 195 2.66 -23.19 6.92
C CYS A 195 3.40 -24.43 7.45
N ASN A 196 2.81 -25.07 8.44
CA ASN A 196 3.25 -26.37 8.95
C ASN A 196 2.05 -27.29 9.15
N GLY A 197 2.31 -28.59 9.31
CA GLY A 197 1.26 -29.60 9.49
C GLY A 197 0.61 -30.04 8.18
N ASP A 198 -0.29 -31.01 8.30
CA ASP A 198 -0.96 -31.65 7.18
C ASP A 198 -2.00 -30.71 6.53
N LEU A 199 -1.70 -30.26 5.31
CA LEU A 199 -2.58 -29.37 4.54
C LEU A 199 -3.70 -30.12 3.80
N GLU A 200 -3.69 -31.45 3.79
CA GLU A 200 -4.77 -32.27 3.23
C GLU A 200 -5.89 -32.54 4.25
N ALA A 201 -5.61 -32.32 5.55
CA ALA A 201 -6.59 -32.48 6.60
C ALA A 201 -7.79 -31.52 6.43
N GLU A 202 -8.99 -32.00 6.79
CA GLU A 202 -10.20 -31.20 6.74
C GLU A 202 -10.05 -29.95 7.62
N GLY A 203 -10.23 -28.77 7.01
CA GLY A 203 -10.10 -27.48 7.70
C GLY A 203 -8.66 -26.98 7.87
N ALA A 204 -7.65 -27.64 7.28
CA ALA A 204 -6.27 -27.13 7.31
C ALA A 204 -6.05 -25.93 6.38
N VAL A 205 -6.93 -25.74 5.41
CA VAL A 205 -6.93 -24.61 4.46
C VAL A 205 -8.24 -23.84 4.58
N GLU A 206 -8.12 -22.53 4.77
CA GLU A 206 -9.23 -21.59 4.91
C GLU A 206 -9.32 -20.65 3.69
N PRO A 207 -10.53 -20.33 3.22
CA PRO A 207 -10.72 -19.34 2.17
C PRO A 207 -10.35 -17.93 2.68
N SER A 208 -9.59 -17.18 1.88
CA SER A 208 -9.13 -15.84 2.21
C SER A 208 -8.83 -15.01 0.96
N SER A 209 -9.61 -13.96 0.72
CA SER A 209 -9.38 -13.04 -0.40
C SER A 209 -8.09 -12.20 -0.29
N GLU A 210 -7.43 -12.21 0.87
CA GLU A 210 -6.24 -11.41 1.12
C GLU A 210 -4.94 -12.21 1.05
N TRP A 211 -5.01 -13.52 0.82
CA TRP A 211 -3.86 -14.41 0.85
C TRP A 211 -3.91 -15.39 -0.32
N ASN A 212 -2.73 -15.71 -0.83
CA ASN A 212 -2.54 -16.86 -1.70
C ASN A 212 -1.61 -17.84 -0.99
N LEU A 213 -1.86 -19.14 -1.17
CA LEU A 213 -1.11 -20.23 -0.56
C LEU A 213 -0.42 -21.04 -1.66
N TRP A 214 0.83 -21.41 -1.46
CA TRP A 214 1.61 -22.30 -2.30
C TRP A 214 1.92 -23.56 -1.49
N VAL A 215 1.28 -24.67 -1.86
CA VAL A 215 1.43 -25.96 -1.19
C VAL A 215 2.60 -26.72 -1.80
N LYS A 216 3.48 -27.25 -0.96
CA LYS A 216 4.56 -28.13 -1.39
C LYS A 216 3.93 -29.43 -1.91
N THR A 217 4.07 -29.71 -3.20
CA THR A 217 3.68 -31.02 -3.74
C THR A 217 4.83 -31.98 -3.50
N GLU A 218 4.55 -33.18 -3.03
CA GLU A 218 5.55 -34.24 -3.05
C GLU A 218 5.97 -34.44 -4.51
N GLU A 219 7.27 -34.34 -4.81
CA GLU A 219 7.76 -34.76 -6.12
C GLU A 219 7.33 -36.22 -6.29
N PRO A 220 6.66 -36.59 -7.39
CA PRO A 220 6.40 -37.99 -7.65
C PRO A 220 7.77 -38.68 -7.73
N ASP A 221 8.04 -39.60 -6.79
CA ASP A 221 9.29 -40.37 -6.72
C ASP A 221 9.76 -40.74 -8.14
N ALA A 222 10.82 -40.08 -8.62
CA ALA A 222 11.36 -40.27 -9.96
C ALA A 222 12.25 -41.52 -10.06
#